data_AF-A0A7R9AJY3-F1
#
_entry.id   AF-A0A7R9AJY3-F1
#
_cell.length_a   1.000
_cell.length_b   1.000
_cell.length_c   1.000
_cell.angle_alpha   90.00
_cell.angle_beta   90.00
_cell.angle_gamma   90.00
#
_symmetry.space_group_name_H-M   'P 1'
#
loop_
_entity.id
_entity.type
_entity.pdbx_description
1 polymer ?
#
loop_
_entity_poly.entity_id
_entity_poly.type
_entity_poly.pdbx_seq_one_letter_code
_entity_poly.pdbx_strand_id
1 'polypeptide(L)'
;MTSATLSSAEFDSSAALGPTPVWDEELAMIAKRWAEQCTVAHDSNRDTHRFNVGQNVAATWTFNREPRMGRSPQWMRHIDAWFMEVMNVGFNPGHIDRFQFNKPAGHYTQV
;
A
#
# COMPACT_ATOMS: atom_id res chain seq x y z
N MET A 1 28.97 3.74 29.23
CA MET A 1 28.78 4.33 27.89
C MET A 1 27.28 4.35 27.64
N THR A 2 26.78 5.53 27.33
CA THR A 2 25.37 5.94 27.36
C THR A 2 24.53 5.31 26.25
N SER A 3 23.25 5.17 26.60
CA SER A 3 22.09 4.75 25.82
C SER A 3 21.97 5.37 24.43
N ALA A 4 21.45 4.60 23.48
CA ALA A 4 20.67 5.14 22.37
C ALA A 4 19.40 4.28 22.22
N THR A 5 18.42 4.58 23.07
CA THR A 5 17.01 4.32 22.78
C THR A 5 16.69 4.96 21.44
N LEU A 6 16.25 4.16 20.47
CA LEU A 6 15.65 4.65 19.24
C LEU A 6 14.47 5.55 19.64
N SER A 7 14.65 6.86 19.49
CA SER A 7 13.57 7.82 19.60
C SER A 7 12.51 7.40 18.59
N SER A 8 11.34 7.06 19.11
CA SER A 8 10.09 7.06 18.37
C SER A 8 10.11 8.28 17.44
N ALA A 9 10.22 8.01 16.14
CA ALA A 9 9.82 8.98 15.14
C ALA A 9 8.44 9.45 15.58
N GLU A 10 8.27 10.76 15.69
CA GLU A 10 7.04 11.41 16.13
C GLU A 10 5.90 10.95 15.23
N PHE A 11 5.22 9.90 15.66
CA PHE A 11 3.97 9.45 15.08
C PHE A 11 3.00 10.58 15.38
N ASP A 12 2.60 11.30 14.33
CA ASP A 12 1.68 12.42 14.42
C ASP A 12 0.42 11.96 15.19
N SER A 13 0.34 12.40 16.44
CA SER A 13 -0.69 12.02 17.41
C SER A 13 -2.02 12.71 17.16
N SER A 14 -2.13 13.49 16.08
CA SER A 14 -3.33 14.24 15.71
C SER A 14 -4.30 13.47 14.81
N ALA A 15 -3.87 12.37 14.17
CA ALA A 15 -4.77 11.51 13.44
C ALA A 15 -5.48 10.57 14.42
N ALA A 16 -6.76 10.80 14.68
CA ALA A 16 -7.61 9.77 15.26
C ALA A 16 -7.49 8.53 14.37
N LEU A 17 -6.92 7.44 14.90
CA LEU A 17 -6.83 6.17 14.19
C LEU A 17 -8.25 5.83 13.75
N GLY A 18 -8.51 5.91 12.44
CA GLY A 18 -9.77 5.48 11.86
C GLY A 18 -10.08 4.04 12.27
N PRO A 19 -11.30 3.56 12.00
CA PRO A 19 -11.64 2.16 12.29
C PRO A 19 -10.59 1.22 11.69
N THR A 20 -10.16 0.23 12.46
CA THR A 20 -9.25 -0.81 11.98
C THR A 20 -9.85 -1.47 10.73
N PRO A 21 -9.10 -1.57 9.62
CA PRO A 21 -9.61 -2.19 8.41
C PRO A 21 -9.95 -3.66 8.66
N VAL A 22 -11.05 -4.11 8.09
CA VAL A 22 -11.50 -5.51 8.11
C VAL A 22 -11.44 -6.09 6.70
N TRP A 23 -11.20 -7.40 6.59
CA TRP A 23 -11.22 -8.09 5.30
C TRP A 23 -12.62 -8.05 4.68
N ASP A 24 -12.67 -7.86 3.36
CA ASP A 24 -13.90 -7.85 2.59
C ASP A 24 -13.81 -8.81 1.40
N GLU A 25 -14.70 -9.81 1.38
CA GLU A 25 -14.66 -10.86 0.38
C GLU A 25 -15.06 -10.38 -1.03
N GLU A 26 -15.92 -9.37 -1.15
CA GLU A 26 -16.28 -8.80 -2.46
C GLU A 26 -15.08 -8.08 -3.06
N LEU A 27 -14.37 -7.28 -2.26
CA LEU A 27 -13.14 -6.60 -2.71
C LEU A 27 -12.05 -7.61 -3.07
N ALA A 28 -11.89 -8.67 -2.29
CA ALA A 28 -10.92 -9.73 -2.57
C ALA A 28 -11.19 -10.45 -3.89
N MET A 29 -12.46 -10.76 -4.19
CA MET A 29 -12.85 -11.38 -5.45
C MET A 29 -12.60 -10.47 -6.66
N ILE A 30 -12.91 -9.17 -6.54
CA ILE A 30 -12.65 -8.19 -7.60
C ILE A 30 -11.14 -8.06 -7.85
N ALA A 31 -10.35 -7.89 -6.78
CA ALA A 31 -8.89 -7.78 -6.86
C ALA A 31 -8.26 -9.03 -7.49
N LYS A 32 -8.73 -10.23 -7.10
CA LYS A 32 -8.28 -11.49 -7.71
C LYS A 32 -8.58 -11.55 -9.21
N ARG A 33 -9.82 -11.22 -9.62
CA ARG A 33 -10.22 -11.22 -11.04
C ARG A 33 -9.33 -10.30 -11.88
N TRP A 34 -8.94 -9.15 -11.33
CA TRP A 34 -8.01 -8.23 -11.99
C TRP A 34 -6.59 -8.79 -12.05
N ALA A 35 -6.07 -9.32 -10.94
CA ALA A 35 -4.74 -9.93 -10.89
C ALA A 35 -4.57 -11.10 -11.89
N GLU A 36 -5.63 -11.87 -12.14
CA GLU A 36 -5.65 -12.97 -13.12
C GLU A 36 -5.49 -12.50 -14.58
N GLN A 37 -5.66 -11.20 -14.87
CA GLN A 37 -5.39 -10.63 -16.20
C GLN A 37 -3.89 -10.44 -16.46
N CYS A 38 -3.04 -10.66 -15.46
CA CYS A 38 -1.58 -10.55 -15.56
C CYS A 38 -1.09 -9.21 -16.14
N THR A 39 -1.84 -8.13 -15.90
CA THR A 39 -1.54 -6.77 -16.35
C THR A 39 -1.14 -5.91 -15.16
N VAL A 40 0.04 -5.27 -15.22
CA VAL A 40 0.52 -4.39 -14.14
C VAL A 40 -0.01 -2.98 -14.36
N ALA A 41 -1.27 -2.79 -14.06
CA ALA A 41 -1.96 -1.50 -14.16
C ALA A 41 -3.16 -1.46 -13.19
N HIS A 42 -3.79 -0.29 -13.11
CA HIS A 42 -5.10 -0.12 -12.49
C HIS A 42 -6.20 -0.45 -13.50
N ASP A 43 -7.21 -1.23 -13.09
CA ASP A 43 -8.45 -1.39 -13.88
C ASP A 43 -9.28 -0.10 -13.93
N SER A 44 -10.20 -0.02 -14.90
CA SER A 44 -11.02 1.18 -15.09
C SER A 44 -12.29 1.20 -14.23
N ASN A 45 -12.75 0.06 -13.71
CA ASN A 45 -13.97 -0.03 -12.91
C ASN A 45 -13.88 -1.18 -11.90
N ARG A 46 -13.89 -0.84 -10.61
CA ARG A 46 -13.79 -1.75 -9.46
C ARG A 46 -14.72 -1.39 -8.31
N ASP A 47 -15.56 -0.38 -8.52
CA ASP A 47 -16.44 0.12 -7.48
C ASP A 47 -17.51 -0.93 -7.18
N THR A 48 -17.89 -1.02 -5.92
CA THR A 48 -18.97 -1.90 -5.49
C THR A 48 -20.27 -1.12 -5.43
N HIS A 49 -21.37 -1.82 -5.23
CA HIS A 49 -22.65 -1.18 -4.91
C HIS A 49 -22.62 -0.38 -3.58
N ARG A 50 -21.62 -0.62 -2.72
CA ARG A 50 -21.52 -0.03 -1.38
C ARG A 50 -20.72 1.27 -1.38
N PHE A 51 -19.66 1.33 -2.18
CA PHE A 51 -18.72 2.45 -2.19
C PHE A 51 -17.73 2.36 -3.35
N ASN A 52 -17.11 3.51 -3.65
CA ASN A 52 -15.95 3.60 -4.52
C ASN A 52 -14.74 2.92 -3.89
N VAL A 53 -13.88 2.31 -4.71
CA VAL A 53 -12.81 1.44 -4.25
C VAL A 53 -11.44 1.93 -4.74
N GLY A 54 -10.54 2.17 -3.79
CA GLY A 54 -9.12 2.42 -4.04
C GLY A 54 -8.38 1.13 -4.44
N GLN A 55 -7.14 1.24 -4.93
CA GLN A 55 -6.36 0.08 -5.34
C GLN A 55 -4.86 0.32 -5.26
N ASN A 56 -4.16 -0.60 -4.60
CA ASN A 56 -2.71 -0.71 -4.69
C ASN A 56 -2.35 -1.95 -5.53
N VAL A 57 -1.36 -1.80 -6.43
CA VAL A 57 -0.91 -2.88 -7.33
C VAL A 57 0.59 -3.06 -7.17
N ALA A 58 1.04 -4.31 -7.16
CA ALA A 58 2.45 -4.63 -7.11
C ALA A 58 2.79 -5.84 -7.98
N ALA A 59 3.99 -5.83 -8.55
CA ALA A 59 4.55 -6.94 -9.29
C ALA A 59 6.05 -7.05 -9.01
N THR A 60 6.57 -8.28 -9.05
CA THR A 60 8.01 -8.55 -9.02
C THR A 60 8.37 -9.33 -10.28
N TRP A 61 9.37 -8.85 -11.02
CA TRP A 61 10.01 -9.62 -12.07
C TRP A 61 11.27 -10.26 -11.53
N THR A 62 11.48 -11.53 -11.89
CA THR A 62 12.75 -12.24 -11.64
C THR A 62 13.36 -12.64 -12.96
N PHE A 63 14.69 -12.65 -13.04
CA PHE A 63 15.43 -13.08 -14.21
C PHE A 63 16.52 -14.05 -13.78
N ASN A 64 16.60 -15.21 -14.43
CA ASN A 64 17.60 -16.26 -14.17
C ASN A 64 17.76 -16.69 -12.71
N ARG A 65 16.73 -16.47 -11.86
CA ARG A 65 16.69 -16.85 -10.44
C ARG A 65 15.25 -17.12 -10.04
N GLU A 66 15.04 -18.21 -9.30
CA GLU A 66 13.78 -18.44 -8.60
C GLU A 66 13.58 -17.35 -7.53
N PRO A 67 12.36 -16.81 -7.36
CA PRO A 67 12.08 -15.92 -6.24
C PRO A 67 12.40 -16.62 -4.91
N ARG A 68 12.80 -15.88 -3.87
CA ARG A 68 13.06 -16.46 -2.53
C ARG A 68 11.89 -17.29 -1.99
N MET A 69 10.67 -16.89 -2.34
CA MET A 69 9.42 -17.56 -1.93
C MET A 69 8.88 -18.52 -3.01
N GLY A 70 9.65 -18.81 -4.06
CA GLY A 70 9.19 -19.58 -5.22
C GLY A 70 7.94 -18.96 -5.84
N ARG A 71 6.91 -19.79 -6.03
CA ARG A 71 5.59 -19.37 -6.56
C ARG A 71 4.70 -18.68 -5.53
N SER A 72 5.10 -18.64 -4.26
CA SER A 72 4.31 -17.98 -3.22
C SER A 72 4.42 -16.46 -3.34
N PRO A 73 3.30 -15.74 -3.20
CA PRO A 73 3.29 -14.28 -3.26
C PRO A 73 4.10 -13.66 -2.12
N GLN A 74 4.87 -12.62 -2.42
CA GLN A 74 5.71 -11.89 -1.46
C GLN A 74 4.92 -10.73 -0.82
N TRP A 75 3.81 -11.04 -0.15
CA TRP A 75 2.86 -10.03 0.37
C TRP A 75 3.52 -8.97 1.24
N MET A 76 4.23 -9.36 2.29
CA MET A 76 4.86 -8.42 3.23
C MET A 76 5.82 -7.47 2.53
N ARG A 77 6.65 -7.98 1.62
CA ARG A 77 7.58 -7.14 0.84
C ARG A 77 6.85 -6.05 0.05
N HIS A 78 5.69 -6.37 -0.51
CA HIS A 78 4.91 -5.41 -1.31
C HIS A 78 4.14 -4.41 -0.44
N ILE A 79 3.57 -4.86 0.67
CA ILE A 79 2.91 -4.00 1.65
C ILE A 79 3.92 -3.02 2.28
N ASP A 80 5.07 -3.52 2.70
CA ASP A 80 6.16 -2.70 3.23
C ASP A 80 6.66 -1.69 2.19
N ALA A 81 6.77 -2.09 0.93
CA ALA A 81 7.20 -1.19 -0.15
C ALA A 81 6.20 -0.04 -0.38
N TRP A 82 4.90 -0.30 -0.33
CA TRP A 82 3.87 0.73 -0.40
C TRP A 82 3.97 1.69 0.79
N PHE A 83 4.08 1.17 2.01
CA PHE A 83 4.19 2.00 3.21
C PHE A 83 5.47 2.85 3.20
N MET A 84 6.59 2.28 2.77
CA MET A 84 7.89 2.96 2.77
C MET A 84 8.03 4.06 1.70
N GLU A 85 7.03 4.30 0.84
CA GLU A 85 7.03 5.48 -0.05
C GLU A 85 7.18 6.79 0.74
N VAL A 86 6.60 6.87 1.95
CA VAL A 86 6.78 8.04 2.84
C VAL A 86 8.24 8.36 3.11
N MET A 87 9.09 7.33 3.22
CA MET A 87 10.52 7.49 3.44
C MET A 87 11.31 7.62 2.14
N ASN A 88 10.93 6.85 1.11
CA ASN A 88 11.69 6.72 -0.13
C ASN A 88 11.53 7.91 -1.07
N VAL A 89 10.31 8.46 -1.17
CA VAL A 89 9.98 9.58 -2.06
C VAL A 89 9.51 10.82 -1.31
N GLY A 90 9.13 10.66 -0.04
CA GLY A 90 8.61 11.75 0.78
C GLY A 90 7.12 12.00 0.57
N PHE A 91 6.45 12.41 1.64
CA PHE A 91 5.10 12.93 1.61
C PHE A 91 5.01 14.12 2.57
N ASN A 92 4.44 15.24 2.11
CA ASN A 92 4.26 16.42 2.95
C ASN A 92 3.02 16.20 3.83
N PRO A 93 3.13 16.14 5.17
CA PRO A 93 1.97 15.96 6.05
C PRO A 93 0.93 17.09 5.90
N GLY A 94 1.35 18.28 5.48
CA GLY A 94 0.44 19.38 5.16
C GLY A 94 -0.48 19.12 3.95
N HIS A 95 -0.29 18.01 3.23
CA HIS A 95 -1.16 17.55 2.16
C HIS A 95 -2.21 16.53 2.64
N ILE A 96 -2.33 16.26 3.95
CA ILE A 96 -3.38 15.41 4.50
C ILE A 96 -4.70 16.19 4.60
N ASP A 97 -4.66 17.36 5.26
CA ASP A 97 -5.81 18.27 5.28
C ASP A 97 -5.97 18.92 3.91
N ARG A 98 -7.11 18.67 3.26
CA ARG A 98 -7.33 18.84 1.81
C ARG A 98 -6.32 18.05 0.99
N PHE A 99 -6.56 16.74 0.97
CA PHE A 99 -5.71 15.77 0.29
C PHE A 99 -5.16 16.25 -1.05
N GLN A 100 -3.82 16.30 -1.17
CA GLN A 100 -3.15 16.55 -2.43
C GLN A 100 -2.45 15.29 -2.92
N PHE A 101 -2.94 14.77 -4.04
CA PHE A 101 -2.41 13.53 -4.61
C PHE A 101 -0.96 13.70 -5.07
N ASN A 102 -0.10 12.82 -4.55
CA ASN A 102 1.29 12.69 -4.96
C ASN A 102 1.49 11.29 -5.55
N LYS A 103 1.58 11.17 -6.88
CA LYS A 103 1.66 9.87 -7.56
C LYS A 103 2.79 8.97 -7.01
N PRO A 104 4.02 9.45 -6.80
CA PRO A 104 5.09 8.70 -6.12
C PRO A 104 4.76 8.13 -4.73
N ALA A 105 3.90 8.78 -3.95
CA ALA A 105 3.51 8.36 -2.60
C ALA A 105 2.06 7.85 -2.54
N GLY A 106 1.47 7.54 -3.71
CA GLY A 106 0.06 7.22 -3.84
C GLY A 106 -0.32 5.94 -3.11
N HIS A 107 0.56 4.93 -3.11
CA HIS A 107 0.28 3.70 -2.39
C HIS A 107 0.33 3.92 -0.89
N TYR A 108 1.32 4.65 -0.39
CA TYR A 108 1.43 5.01 1.03
C TYR A 108 0.17 5.71 1.54
N THR A 109 -0.32 6.72 0.80
CA THR A 109 -1.50 7.49 1.24
C THR A 109 -2.81 6.69 1.29
N GLN A 110 -2.82 5.44 0.78
CA GLN A 110 -3.98 4.55 0.79
C GLN A 110 -3.87 3.39 1.80
N VAL A 111 -2.70 3.18 2.42
CA VAL A 111 -2.47 2.17 3.48
C VAL A 111 -3.02 2.65 4.81
#